data_AF-A0A847ZSN2-F1
#
_entry.id   AF-A0A847ZSN2-F1
#
_cell.length_a   1.000
_cell.length_b   1.000
_cell.length_c   1.000
_cell.angle_alpha   90.00
_cell.angle_beta   90.00
_cell.angle_gamma   90.00
#
_symmetry.space_group_name_H-M   'P 1'
#
loop_
_entity.id
_entity.type
_entity.pdbx_description
1 polymer ?
#
loop_
_entity_poly.entity_id
_entity_poly.type
_entity_poly.pdbx_seq_one_letter_code
_entity_poly.pdbx_strand_id
1 'polypeptide(L)'
;MDNAADPHASVDPGMLGFYKKLLEATPPGSESWPLDQQRAAWNALCRSFQSPHPPGISVSNIICNGVPCRYFRSAGEAPVPAVIYGHGGGW
;
A
#
# COMPACT_ATOMS: atom_id res chain seq x y z
N MET A 1 -40.00 14.93 0.73
CA MET A 1 -38.66 14.85 1.34
C MET A 1 -37.91 13.83 0.54
N ASP A 2 -37.10 14.29 -0.41
CA ASP A 2 -36.38 13.42 -1.34
C ASP A 2 -35.43 12.53 -0.56
N ASN A 3 -35.76 11.25 -0.50
CA ASN A 3 -34.87 10.19 -0.08
C ASN A 3 -33.89 9.96 -1.24
N ALA A 4 -32.92 10.86 -1.40
CA ALA A 4 -31.84 10.63 -2.34
C ALA A 4 -31.13 9.34 -1.92
N ALA A 5 -31.21 8.32 -2.76
CA ALA A 5 -30.52 7.05 -2.52
C ALA A 5 -29.06 7.34 -2.16
N ASP A 6 -28.54 6.63 -1.15
CA ASP A 6 -27.13 6.75 -0.74
C ASP A 6 -26.24 6.68 -1.99
N PRO A 7 -25.48 7.74 -2.33
CA PRO A 7 -24.66 7.79 -3.53
C PRO A 7 -23.56 6.73 -3.55
N HIS A 8 -23.32 6.07 -2.40
CA HIS A 8 -22.34 5.01 -2.24
C HIS A 8 -22.97 3.60 -2.17
N ALA A 9 -24.29 3.47 -2.40
CA ALA A 9 -24.99 2.17 -2.31
C ALA A 9 -24.42 1.09 -3.25
N SER A 10 -23.72 1.47 -4.32
CA SER A 10 -23.05 0.55 -5.26
C SER A 10 -21.60 0.24 -4.91
N VAL A 11 -21.03 0.88 -3.89
CA VAL A 11 -19.63 0.69 -3.50
C VAL A 11 -19.48 -0.64 -2.76
N ASP A 12 -18.43 -1.38 -3.12
CA ASP A 12 -18.09 -2.65 -2.47
C ASP A 12 -18.01 -2.48 -0.93
N PRO A 13 -18.68 -3.34 -0.14
CA PRO A 13 -18.65 -3.25 1.32
C PRO A 13 -17.24 -3.33 1.93
N GLY A 14 -16.32 -4.07 1.30
CA GLY A 14 -14.92 -4.14 1.71
C GLY A 14 -14.20 -2.82 1.51
N MET A 15 -14.46 -2.12 0.41
CA MET A 15 -13.95 -0.76 0.17
C MET A 15 -14.47 0.25 1.20
N LEU A 16 -15.76 0.19 1.56
CA LEU A 16 -16.33 1.03 2.63
C LEU A 16 -15.66 0.75 3.98
N GLY A 17 -15.41 -0.53 4.29
CA GLY A 17 -14.69 -0.94 5.49
C GLY A 17 -13.23 -0.49 5.52
N PHE A 18 -12.53 -0.57 4.39
CA PHE A 18 -11.18 -0.03 4.24
C PHE A 18 -11.17 1.48 4.44
N TYR A 19 -12.07 2.21 3.78
CA TYR A 19 -12.17 3.66 3.87
C TYR A 19 -12.42 4.15 5.30
N LYS A 20 -13.31 3.48 6.03
CA LYS A 20 -13.56 3.79 7.45
C LYS A 20 -12.28 3.68 8.29
N LYS A 21 -11.55 2.55 8.17
CA LYS A 21 -10.29 2.34 8.90
C LYS A 21 -9.22 3.36 8.50
N LEU A 22 -9.15 3.69 7.22
CA LEU A 22 -8.21 4.68 6.69
C LEU A 22 -8.46 6.05 7.32
N LEU A 23 -9.72 6.49 7.38
CA LEU A 23 -10.11 7.76 8.00
C LEU A 23 -9.80 7.79 9.50
N GLU A 24 -10.16 6.73 10.23
CA GLU A 24 -9.89 6.63 11.67
C GLU A 24 -8.39 6.74 11.99
N ALA A 25 -7.52 6.25 11.08
CA ALA A 25 -6.08 6.26 11.24
C ALA A 25 -5.39 7.49 10.63
N THR A 26 -6.12 8.40 9.99
CA THR A 26 -5.56 9.60 9.31
C THR A 26 -5.99 10.87 10.04
N PRO A 27 -5.10 11.50 10.83
CA PRO A 27 -5.45 12.71 11.56
C PRO A 27 -5.77 13.89 10.63
N PRO A 28 -6.78 14.71 10.95
CA PRO A 28 -7.07 15.93 10.20
C PRO A 28 -5.85 16.87 10.15
N GLY A 29 -5.57 17.44 8.98
CA GLY A 29 -4.45 18.36 8.79
C GLY A 29 -3.08 17.68 8.63
N SER A 30 -3.04 16.34 8.60
CA SER A 30 -1.78 15.58 8.46
C SER A 30 -1.05 15.81 7.14
N GLU A 31 -1.76 16.28 6.11
CA GLU A 31 -1.19 16.71 4.84
C GLU A 31 -0.22 17.90 4.97
N SER A 32 -0.36 18.69 6.05
CA SER A 32 0.47 19.86 6.32
C SER A 32 1.62 19.60 7.30
N TRP A 33 1.80 18.34 7.74
CA TRP A 33 2.89 17.99 8.66
C TRP A 33 4.28 18.10 8.01
N PRO A 34 5.36 18.13 8.80
CA PRO A 34 6.71 17.89 8.30
C PRO A 34 6.82 16.57 7.53
N LEU A 35 7.61 16.54 6.44
CA LEU A 35 7.67 15.40 5.52
C LEU A 35 8.15 14.10 6.17
N ASP A 36 9.08 14.16 7.11
CA ASP A 36 9.56 13.02 7.88
C ASP A 36 8.43 12.41 8.72
N GLN A 37 7.62 13.25 9.36
CA GLN A 37 6.44 12.82 10.11
C GLN A 37 5.37 12.23 9.18
N GLN A 38 5.10 12.85 8.03
CA GLN A 38 4.18 12.30 7.03
C GLN A 38 4.63 10.89 6.59
N ARG A 39 5.92 10.73 6.25
CA ARG A 39 6.50 9.44 5.84
C ARG A 39 6.42 8.38 6.93
N ALA A 40 6.70 8.74 8.19
CA ALA A 40 6.62 7.82 9.30
C ALA A 40 5.18 7.32 9.53
N ALA A 41 4.20 8.24 9.52
CA ALA A 41 2.79 7.93 9.66
C ALA A 41 2.27 7.07 8.50
N TRP A 42 2.59 7.44 7.26
CA TRP A 42 2.22 6.67 6.07
C TRP A 42 2.79 5.24 6.11
N ASN A 43 4.06 5.10 6.46
CA ASN A 43 4.69 3.79 6.61
C ASN A 43 4.02 2.91 7.68
N ALA A 44 3.60 3.50 8.81
CA ALA A 44 2.88 2.78 9.86
C ALA A 44 1.48 2.35 9.40
N LEU A 45 0.76 3.25 8.73
CA LEU A 45 -0.56 2.99 8.15
C LEU A 45 -0.51 1.87 7.11
N CYS A 46 0.40 1.94 6.14
CA CYS A 46 0.58 0.87 5.14
C CYS A 46 0.89 -0.48 5.78
N ARG A 47 1.72 -0.51 6.83
CA ARG A 47 2.01 -1.75 7.58
C ARG A 47 0.76 -2.33 8.25
N SER A 48 -0.15 -1.50 8.76
CA SER A 48 -1.39 -1.98 9.38
C SER A 48 -2.37 -2.63 8.40
N PHE A 49 -2.29 -2.26 7.11
CA PHE A 49 -3.09 -2.88 6.04
C PHE A 49 -2.35 -3.98 5.28
N GLN A 50 -1.05 -4.17 5.54
CA GLN A 50 -0.21 -5.09 4.79
C GLN A 50 -0.69 -6.53 4.99
N SER A 51 -1.09 -7.17 3.89
CA SER A 51 -1.31 -8.62 3.85
C SER A 51 0.02 -9.37 3.81
N PRO A 52 0.07 -10.61 4.33
CA PRO A 52 1.26 -11.45 4.19
C PRO A 52 1.57 -11.68 2.71
N HIS A 53 2.83 -11.96 2.41
CA HIS A 53 3.22 -12.37 1.07
C HIS A 53 2.52 -13.69 0.70
N PRO A 54 2.11 -13.86 -0.58
CA PRO A 54 1.55 -15.12 -1.03
C PRO A 54 2.50 -16.30 -0.77
N PRO A 55 1.97 -17.51 -0.51
CA PRO A 55 2.79 -18.70 -0.33
C PRO A 55 3.75 -18.92 -1.51
N GLY A 56 4.98 -19.34 -1.23
CA GLY A 56 5.99 -19.61 -2.26
C GLY A 56 6.70 -18.37 -2.82
N ILE A 57 6.45 -17.18 -2.27
CA ILE A 57 7.23 -15.98 -2.58
C ILE A 57 8.38 -15.85 -1.58
N SER A 58 9.61 -15.83 -2.09
CA SER A 58 10.80 -15.41 -1.36
C SER A 58 11.06 -13.92 -1.55
N VAL A 59 11.55 -13.27 -0.50
CA VAL A 59 11.84 -11.84 -0.48
C VAL A 59 13.26 -11.62 0.00
N SER A 60 14.05 -10.88 -0.77
CA SER A 60 15.40 -10.47 -0.40
C SER A 60 15.63 -8.99 -0.74
N ASN A 61 16.58 -8.37 -0.06
CA ASN A 61 17.06 -7.04 -0.43
C ASN A 61 18.34 -7.20 -1.26
N ILE A 62 18.42 -6.50 -2.37
CA ILE A 62 19.56 -6.52 -3.30
C ILE A 62 19.98 -5.09 -3.64
N ILE A 63 21.19 -4.93 -4.18
CA ILE A 63 21.66 -3.65 -4.73
C ILE A 63 21.75 -3.78 -6.25
N CYS A 64 21.01 -2.95 -6.97
CA CYS A 64 21.02 -2.88 -8.42
C CYS A 64 21.70 -1.57 -8.84
N ASN A 65 22.95 -1.64 -9.32
CA ASN A 65 23.70 -0.46 -9.74
C ASN A 65 23.71 0.67 -8.68
N GLY A 66 23.93 0.32 -7.41
CA GLY A 66 23.92 1.26 -6.27
C GLY A 66 22.55 1.60 -5.71
N VAL A 67 21.45 1.20 -6.36
CA VAL A 67 20.08 1.45 -5.88
C VAL A 67 19.61 0.27 -5.01
N PRO A 68 19.17 0.50 -3.76
CA PRO A 68 18.54 -0.53 -2.96
C PRO A 68 17.21 -0.98 -3.57
N CYS A 69 17.07 -2.28 -3.80
CA CYS A 69 15.86 -2.88 -4.33
C CYS A 69 15.40 -4.04 -3.44
N ARG A 70 14.08 -4.29 -3.48
CA ARG A 70 13.51 -5.52 -2.93
C ARG A 70 13.20 -6.48 -4.08
N TYR A 71 13.76 -7.67 -4.00
CA TYR A 71 13.56 -8.72 -4.98
C TYR A 71 12.54 -9.72 -4.46
N PHE A 72 11.45 -9.85 -5.21
CA PHE A 72 10.40 -10.84 -4.97
C PHE A 72 10.56 -11.95 -6.01
N ARG A 73 10.70 -13.18 -5.55
CA ARG A 73 10.90 -14.34 -6.43
C ARG A 73 9.95 -15.47 -6.05
N SER A 74 9.16 -15.92 -7.02
CA SER A 74 8.37 -17.14 -6.91
C SER A 74 9.25 -18.39 -6.83
N ALA A 75 8.75 -19.45 -6.20
CA ALA A 75 9.40 -20.75 -6.20
C ALA A 75 9.71 -21.23 -7.63
N GLY A 76 10.85 -21.91 -7.79
CA GLY A 76 11.32 -22.44 -9.07
C GLY A 76 12.71 -21.92 -9.47
N GLU A 77 13.44 -22.77 -10.21
CA GLU A 77 14.83 -22.53 -10.61
C GLU A 77 14.96 -21.97 -12.03
N ALA A 78 13.95 -22.18 -12.88
CA ALA A 78 13.98 -21.71 -14.26
C ALA A 78 14.01 -20.17 -14.34
N PRO A 79 14.75 -19.58 -15.30
CA PRO A 79 14.68 -18.15 -15.58
C PRO A 79 13.26 -17.74 -15.99
N VAL A 80 12.78 -16.63 -15.43
CA VAL A 80 11.49 -16.02 -15.76
C VAL A 80 11.70 -14.53 -16.08
N PRO A 81 10.84 -13.90 -16.90
CA PRO A 81 10.84 -12.45 -17.05
C PRO A 81 10.71 -11.75 -15.71
N ALA A 82 11.38 -10.60 -15.56
CA ALA A 82 11.32 -9.79 -14.35
C ALA A 82 10.48 -8.54 -14.57
N VAL A 83 9.84 -8.07 -13.50
CA VAL A 83 9.11 -6.80 -13.47
C VAL A 83 9.89 -5.80 -12.60
N ILE A 84 10.12 -4.61 -13.14
CA ILE A 84 10.61 -3.48 -12.35
C ILE A 84 9.39 -2.71 -11.83
N TYR A 85 9.28 -2.62 -10.50
CA TYR A 85 8.19 -1.92 -9.84
C TYR A 85 8.70 -0.68 -9.12
N GLY A 86 8.19 0.49 -9.51
CA GLY A 86 8.37 1.75 -8.80
C GLY A 86 7.14 2.04 -7.92
N HIS A 87 7.35 2.26 -6.63
CA HIS A 87 6.24 2.54 -5.71
C HIS A 87 5.65 3.94 -5.97
N GLY A 88 4.35 4.09 -5.71
CA GLY A 88 3.70 5.40 -5.66
C GLY A 88 4.05 6.18 -4.38
N GLY A 89 3.65 7.45 -4.30
CA GLY A 89 3.93 8.27 -3.12
C GLY A 89 4.07 9.77 -3.37
N GLY A 90 3.89 10.24 -4.62
CA GLY A 90 3.99 11.66 -4.94
C GLY A 90 5.42 12.19 -5.13
N TRP A 91 6.37 11.28 -5.38
CA TRP A 91 7.83 11.54 -5.39
C TRP A 91 8.38 12.04 -4.04
#